data_AF-A0A2H0Q6M7-F1
#
_entry.id   AF-A0A2H0Q6M7-F1
#
_cell.length_a   1.000
_cell.length_b   1.000
_cell.length_c   1.000
_cell.angle_alpha   90.00
_cell.angle_beta   90.00
_cell.angle_gamma   90.00
#
_symmetry.space_group_name_H-M   'P 1'
#
loop_
_entity.id
_entity.type
_entity.pdbx_description
1 polymer ?
#
loop_
_entity_poly.entity_id
_entity_poly.type
_entity_poly.pdbx_seq_one_letter_code
_entity_poly.pdbx_strand_id
1 'polypeptide(L)'
;MKYVLFQLYLLVSFSALAAPGQVEIVFLSEPTATSSIERNWTSLGKVSANDFKDECIKTGDGCFHPQLGFIPDDADSKVIDEKPARLEYKTFNSDEVNLVECREGEYFDIFCGKAKKQIQKTSEVEIWIDTSSSLRKMDYSSDPARCVRRSFVEKLQDQCSDSKLSVMTYDTSIKLSGSNEGLCQNYGTNDTERFIKWIKASEAKYLFIVTDIDELNHELRDYLDSIGAIYHGSGVKSTSVKDLESYVSIVKKQCV
;
A
#
# COMPACT_ATOMS: atom_id res chain seq x y z
N MET A 1 10.57 37.39 43.73
CA MET A 1 10.41 35.96 43.40
C MET A 1 8.99 35.55 42.97
N LYS A 2 7.99 36.44 42.86
CA LYS A 2 6.65 36.08 42.37
C LYS A 2 6.51 36.10 40.83
N TYR A 3 7.38 36.80 40.12
CA TYR A 3 7.34 36.93 38.66
C TYR A 3 8.08 35.80 37.90
N VAL A 4 8.92 35.02 38.59
CA VAL A 4 9.66 33.90 37.97
C VAL A 4 8.77 32.66 37.79
N LEU A 5 7.75 32.50 38.64
CA LEU A 5 6.79 31.39 38.56
C LEU A 5 5.75 31.56 37.45
N PHE A 6 5.52 32.78 36.95
CA PHE A 6 4.53 33.03 35.89
C PHE A 6 5.09 32.74 34.48
N GLN A 7 6.41 32.80 34.29
CA GLN A 7 7.03 32.46 33.00
C GLN A 7 7.17 30.94 32.77
N LEU A 8 7.12 30.12 33.83
CA LEU A 8 7.19 28.66 33.67
C LEU A 8 5.87 28.04 33.17
N TYR A 9 4.75 28.76 33.28
CA TYR A 9 3.43 28.28 32.88
C TYR A 9 3.14 28.45 31.37
N LEU A 10 4.02 29.16 30.64
CA LEU A 10 3.86 29.46 29.21
C LEU A 10 4.65 28.52 28.30
N LEU A 11 5.34 27.52 28.88
CA LEU A 11 6.10 26.50 28.14
C LEU A 11 5.34 25.18 27.94
N VAL A 12 4.07 25.11 28.32
CA VAL A 12 3.17 24.07 27.82
C VAL A 12 2.68 24.49 26.43
N SER A 13 3.63 24.67 25.52
CA SER A 13 3.35 24.77 24.10
C SER A 13 2.80 23.42 23.69
N PHE A 14 1.49 23.39 23.41
CA PHE A 14 0.83 22.27 22.76
C PHE A 14 1.74 21.77 21.63
N SER A 15 2.30 20.58 21.80
CA SER A 15 2.77 19.79 20.67
C SER A 15 1.49 19.46 19.91
N ALA A 16 1.12 20.34 18.99
CA ALA A 16 0.12 20.02 17.99
C ALA A 16 0.69 18.81 17.25
N LEU A 17 0.23 17.62 17.63
CA LEU A 17 0.37 16.44 16.80
C LEU A 17 -0.25 16.87 15.47
N ALA A 18 0.60 17.01 14.45
CA ALA A 18 0.20 17.37 13.10
C ALA A 18 -0.54 16.19 12.48
N ALA A 19 -1.76 15.95 12.97
CA ALA A 19 -2.70 15.03 12.38
C ALA A 19 -3.53 15.80 11.34
N PRO A 20 -3.97 15.14 10.27
CA PRO A 20 -4.80 15.77 9.26
C PRO A 20 -6.10 16.28 9.88
N GLY A 21 -6.59 17.41 9.37
CA GLY A 21 -7.80 18.06 9.91
C GLY A 21 -9.04 17.17 9.81
N GLN A 22 -9.17 16.43 8.72
CA GLN A 22 -10.22 15.44 8.49
C GLN A 22 -9.69 14.31 7.62
N VAL A 23 -9.98 13.07 8.02
CA VAL A 23 -9.66 11.86 7.23
C VAL A 23 -10.95 11.24 6.72
N GLU A 24 -11.00 11.00 5.41
CA GLU A 24 -12.07 10.27 4.75
C GLU A 24 -11.46 9.10 3.94
N ILE A 25 -11.91 7.87 4.20
CA ILE A 25 -11.38 6.67 3.54
C ILE A 25 -12.49 5.87 2.89
N VAL A 26 -12.25 5.40 1.66
CA VAL A 26 -13.18 4.58 0.90
C VAL A 26 -12.59 3.19 0.75
N PHE A 27 -13.27 2.20 1.33
CA PHE A 27 -12.96 0.79 1.17
C PHE A 27 -13.71 0.22 -0.04
N LEU A 28 -12.97 -0.21 -1.04
CA LEU A 28 -13.46 -0.83 -2.26
C LEU A 28 -13.72 -2.31 -2.03
N SER A 29 -14.90 -2.77 -2.41
CA SER A 29 -15.28 -4.18 -2.38
C SER A 29 -15.32 -4.77 -3.78
N GLU A 30 -15.13 -6.09 -3.87
CA GLU A 30 -15.24 -6.80 -5.14
C GLU A 30 -16.63 -6.56 -5.73
N PRO A 31 -16.74 -6.31 -7.04
CA PRO A 31 -18.04 -6.21 -7.68
C PRO A 31 -18.77 -7.53 -7.46
N THR A 32 -19.91 -7.49 -6.76
CA THR A 32 -20.78 -8.67 -6.62
C THR A 32 -21.25 -9.08 -8.00
N ALA A 33 -20.57 -10.07 -8.58
CA ALA A 33 -21.04 -10.72 -9.78
C ALA A 33 -22.38 -11.36 -9.46
N THR A 34 -23.47 -10.83 -10.00
CA THR A 34 -24.70 -11.59 -10.17
C THR A 34 -24.41 -12.67 -11.20
N SER A 35 -23.69 -13.72 -10.80
CA SER A 35 -23.40 -14.82 -11.69
C SER A 35 -24.66 -15.69 -11.80
N SER A 36 -25.46 -15.41 -12.82
CA SER A 36 -26.30 -16.43 -13.46
C SER A 36 -25.42 -17.33 -14.34
N ILE A 37 -24.32 -17.83 -13.78
CA ILE A 37 -23.51 -18.86 -14.43
C ILE A 37 -23.89 -20.14 -13.70
N GLU A 38 -24.74 -20.92 -14.35
CA GLU A 38 -24.96 -22.31 -13.95
C GLU A 38 -23.58 -22.94 -13.74
N ARG A 39 -23.31 -23.35 -12.49
CA ARG A 39 -22.12 -24.14 -12.16
C ARG A 39 -22.28 -25.49 -12.86
N ASN A 40 -21.97 -25.54 -14.14
CA ASN A 40 -21.72 -26.78 -14.83
C ASN A 40 -20.31 -27.22 -14.42
N TRP A 41 -20.25 -27.76 -13.20
CA TRP A 41 -19.08 -28.39 -12.62
C TRP A 41 -18.83 -29.68 -13.41
N THR A 42 -18.20 -29.57 -14.57
CA THR A 42 -17.47 -30.72 -15.11
C THR A 42 -16.30 -30.93 -14.18
N SER A 43 -16.25 -32.08 -13.51
CA SER A 43 -15.10 -32.46 -12.70
C SER A 43 -13.87 -32.46 -13.62
N LEU A 44 -13.07 -31.40 -13.53
CA LEU A 44 -11.69 -31.42 -14.00
C LEU A 44 -10.98 -32.45 -13.14
N GLY A 45 -11.04 -33.69 -13.60
CA GLY A 45 -10.29 -34.79 -13.04
C GLY A 45 -8.82 -34.40 -13.04
N LYS A 46 -8.22 -34.40 -11.86
CA LYS A 46 -6.80 -34.68 -11.60
C LYS A 46 -5.90 -34.55 -12.85
N VAL A 47 -5.55 -33.33 -13.24
CA VAL A 47 -4.38 -33.08 -14.11
C VAL A 47 -3.34 -32.34 -13.29
N SER A 48 -2.78 -33.03 -12.32
CA SER A 48 -1.45 -32.75 -11.76
C SER A 48 -1.16 -33.89 -10.78
N ALA A 49 -0.48 -34.93 -11.25
CA ALA A 49 0.17 -35.91 -10.38
C ALA A 49 1.13 -36.88 -11.07
N ASN A 50 1.12 -37.07 -12.40
CA ASN A 50 1.73 -38.30 -12.95
C ASN A 50 2.88 -38.20 -13.97
N ASP A 51 3.33 -37.02 -14.44
CA ASP A 51 4.44 -36.96 -15.42
C ASP A 51 5.74 -36.30 -14.89
N PHE A 52 6.01 -36.43 -13.58
CA PHE A 52 7.26 -35.90 -12.98
C PHE A 52 8.55 -36.61 -13.44
N LYS A 53 8.44 -37.77 -14.11
CA LYS A 53 9.60 -38.53 -14.60
C LYS A 53 10.05 -38.12 -16.00
N ASP A 54 9.22 -37.42 -16.76
CA ASP A 54 9.50 -37.13 -18.18
C ASP A 54 10.16 -35.75 -18.39
N GLU A 55 10.14 -34.87 -17.38
CA GLU A 55 10.80 -33.55 -17.40
C GLU A 55 12.15 -33.52 -16.64
N CYS A 56 12.82 -34.66 -16.53
CA CYS A 56 14.10 -34.75 -15.83
C CYS A 56 15.24 -35.12 -16.80
N ILE A 57 16.39 -34.46 -16.65
CA ILE A 57 17.57 -34.68 -17.50
C ILE A 57 18.45 -35.73 -16.83
N LYS A 58 18.56 -36.92 -17.43
CA LYS A 58 19.40 -38.02 -16.91
C LYS A 58 20.86 -37.60 -16.83
N THR A 59 21.45 -37.72 -15.64
CA THR A 59 22.83 -37.32 -15.36
C THR A 59 23.48 -38.33 -14.42
N GLY A 60 24.32 -39.22 -14.95
CA GLY A 60 25.00 -40.25 -14.14
C GLY A 60 24.00 -41.24 -13.52
N ASP A 61 24.06 -41.42 -12.19
CA ASP A 61 23.27 -42.40 -11.43
C ASP A 61 21.91 -41.82 -10.94
N GLY A 62 21.38 -40.82 -11.64
CA GLY A 62 20.12 -40.18 -11.30
C GLY A 62 19.64 -39.16 -12.33
N CYS A 63 18.62 -38.39 -11.96
CA CYS A 63 17.96 -37.41 -12.82
C CYS A 63 17.98 -36.01 -12.22
N PHE A 64 18.29 -34.99 -13.01
CA PHE A 64 18.29 -33.59 -12.56
C PHE A 64 17.01 -32.87 -13.01
N HIS A 65 16.23 -32.37 -12.05
CA HIS A 65 14.98 -31.64 -12.29
C HIS A 65 15.17 -30.14 -11.97
N PRO A 66 14.78 -29.20 -12.85
CA PRO A 66 15.08 -27.77 -12.70
C PRO A 66 14.60 -27.13 -11.39
N GLN A 67 13.46 -27.62 -10.86
CA GLN A 67 12.87 -27.09 -9.63
C GLN A 67 13.26 -27.88 -8.36
N LEU A 68 13.67 -29.14 -8.50
CA LEU A 68 13.84 -30.07 -7.37
C LEU A 68 15.31 -30.50 -7.16
N GLY A 69 16.20 -30.21 -8.11
CA GLY A 69 17.60 -30.62 -8.06
C GLY A 69 17.79 -32.09 -8.46
N PHE A 70 18.84 -32.72 -7.94
CA PHE A 70 19.26 -34.07 -8.31
C PHE A 70 18.48 -35.15 -7.54
N ILE A 71 17.91 -36.11 -8.27
CA ILE A 71 17.13 -37.23 -7.76
C ILE A 71 17.88 -38.53 -8.10
N PRO A 72 18.43 -39.27 -7.13
CA PRO A 72 19.11 -40.54 -7.39
C PRO A 72 18.10 -41.66 -7.72
N ASP A 73 18.52 -42.62 -8.56
CA ASP A 73 17.63 -43.71 -9.05
C ASP A 73 17.27 -44.78 -7.98
N ASP A 74 18.04 -44.87 -6.89
CA ASP A 74 17.83 -45.82 -5.79
C ASP A 74 17.30 -45.13 -4.52
N ALA A 75 16.02 -44.77 -4.52
CA ALA A 75 15.37 -44.16 -3.36
C ALA A 75 14.74 -45.23 -2.43
N ASP A 76 15.58 -45.95 -1.71
CA ASP A 76 15.23 -46.60 -0.43
C ASP A 76 16.40 -46.40 0.54
N SER A 77 16.53 -45.21 1.14
CA SER A 77 17.21 -44.98 2.44
C SER A 77 17.31 -43.49 2.81
N LYS A 78 16.67 -43.16 3.94
CA LYS A 78 17.12 -42.22 4.98
C LYS A 78 17.44 -40.78 4.56
N VAL A 79 16.44 -39.93 4.78
CA VAL A 79 16.61 -38.49 5.03
C VAL A 79 17.57 -38.32 6.20
N ILE A 80 18.79 -37.85 5.91
CA ILE A 80 19.68 -37.26 6.91
C ILE A 80 19.42 -35.76 6.83
N ASP A 81 18.69 -35.24 7.82
CA ASP A 81 18.52 -33.81 8.07
C ASP A 81 19.87 -33.23 8.55
N GLU A 82 20.76 -32.88 7.62
CA GLU A 82 21.80 -31.89 7.89
C GLU A 82 21.24 -30.52 7.52
N LYS A 83 20.68 -29.82 8.53
CA LYS A 83 20.40 -28.39 8.42
C LYS A 83 21.71 -27.66 8.12
N PRO A 84 21.86 -27.00 6.95
CA PRO A 84 22.94 -26.04 6.81
C PRO A 84 22.69 -24.92 7.81
N ALA A 85 23.69 -24.63 8.65
CA ALA A 85 23.69 -23.46 9.51
C ALA A 85 23.41 -22.24 8.62
N ARG A 86 22.26 -21.59 8.85
CA ARG A 86 21.91 -20.33 8.18
C ARG A 86 22.97 -19.30 8.54
N LEU A 87 23.92 -19.08 7.65
CA LEU A 87 24.66 -17.82 7.63
C LEU A 87 23.63 -16.75 7.27
N GLU A 88 23.17 -16.01 8.27
CA GLU A 88 22.39 -14.79 8.07
C GLU A 88 23.30 -13.77 7.38
N TYR A 89 23.30 -13.80 6.05
CA TYR A 89 23.76 -12.66 5.28
C TYR A 89 22.75 -11.54 5.53
N LYS A 90 23.09 -10.61 6.43
CA LYS A 90 22.45 -9.29 6.48
C LYS A 90 22.84 -8.55 5.21
N THR A 91 22.17 -8.86 4.12
CA THR A 91 22.09 -7.95 2.98
C THR A 91 21.26 -6.77 3.47
N PHE A 92 21.93 -5.64 3.68
CA PHE A 92 21.25 -4.35 3.80
C PHE A 92 20.41 -4.18 2.54
N ASN A 93 19.11 -4.40 2.64
CA ASN A 93 18.19 -3.88 1.64
C ASN A 93 18.43 -2.37 1.61
N SER A 94 18.55 -1.81 0.41
CA SER A 94 18.86 -0.41 0.12
C SER A 94 17.91 0.61 0.76
N ASP A 95 16.87 0.16 1.46
CA ASP A 95 15.83 0.99 2.07
C ASP A 95 15.92 1.08 3.60
N GLU A 96 16.75 0.26 4.29
CA GLU A 96 17.14 0.54 5.68
C GLU A 96 18.06 1.76 5.78
N VAL A 97 18.54 2.27 4.64
CA VAL A 97 19.37 3.47 4.53
C VAL A 97 18.57 4.77 4.72
N ASN A 98 17.23 4.72 4.73
CA ASN A 98 16.38 5.90 4.94
C ASN A 98 15.97 6.16 6.40
N LEU A 99 16.65 5.53 7.37
CA LEU A 99 16.55 5.88 8.79
C LEU A 99 17.62 6.88 9.25
N VAL A 100 18.34 7.51 8.32
CA VAL A 100 19.16 8.66 8.63
C VAL A 100 18.24 9.86 8.84
N GLU A 101 17.97 10.18 10.10
CA GLU A 101 17.39 11.47 10.45
C GLU A 101 18.37 12.56 10.01
N CYS A 102 18.08 13.24 8.90
CA CYS A 102 18.89 14.36 8.43
C CYS A 102 18.70 15.60 9.33
N ARG A 103 19.19 15.52 10.57
CA ARG A 103 19.26 16.64 11.51
C ARG A 103 20.54 17.41 11.25
N GLU A 104 20.42 18.74 11.24
CA GLU A 104 21.55 19.65 11.04
C GLU A 104 22.59 19.44 12.15
N GLY A 105 23.81 19.03 11.79
CA GLY A 105 24.91 18.79 12.73
C GLY A 105 25.28 17.32 13.02
N GLU A 106 24.58 16.33 12.44
CA GLU A 106 24.93 14.91 12.58
C GLU A 106 25.88 14.42 11.47
N TYR A 107 26.68 13.37 11.76
CA TYR A 107 27.73 12.83 10.86
C TYR A 107 27.21 12.45 9.46
N PHE A 108 25.92 12.13 9.34
CA PHE A 108 25.28 11.72 8.09
C PHE A 108 24.65 12.87 7.28
N ASP A 109 24.71 14.13 7.73
CA ASP A 109 24.20 15.29 6.97
C ASP A 109 24.93 15.49 5.62
N ILE A 110 26.20 15.05 5.54
CA ILE A 110 27.00 15.09 4.30
C ILE A 110 26.36 14.25 3.18
N PHE A 111 25.67 13.15 3.51
CA PHE A 111 25.02 12.28 2.52
C PHE A 111 23.61 12.76 2.15
N CYS A 112 23.04 13.70 2.90
CA CYS A 112 21.72 14.25 2.64
C CYS A 112 21.73 15.38 1.58
N GLY A 113 22.91 15.74 1.07
CA GLY A 113 23.18 16.88 0.19
C GLY A 113 22.60 16.87 -1.23
N LYS A 114 21.71 15.94 -1.59
CA LYS A 114 20.93 15.96 -2.85
C LYS A 114 19.46 15.59 -2.73
N ALA A 115 19.00 15.16 -1.54
CA ALA A 115 17.60 14.85 -1.27
C ALA A 115 16.84 16.04 -0.65
N LYS A 116 17.52 17.16 -0.40
CA LYS A 116 16.88 18.37 0.13
C LYS A 116 16.27 19.19 -1.02
N LYS A 117 14.94 19.29 -0.98
CA LYS A 117 14.03 20.27 -1.62
C LYS A 117 13.38 19.88 -2.96
N GLN A 118 12.61 18.80 -2.99
CA GLN A 118 11.20 19.04 -3.35
C GLN A 118 10.49 19.36 -2.05
N ILE A 119 10.31 20.64 -1.79
CA ILE A 119 9.34 21.10 -0.80
C ILE A 119 8.02 20.50 -1.30
N GLN A 120 7.57 19.41 -0.67
CA GLN A 120 6.20 18.95 -0.84
C GLN A 120 5.36 20.15 -0.50
N LYS A 121 4.72 20.71 -1.54
CA LYS A 121 3.75 21.79 -1.36
C LYS A 121 2.72 21.19 -0.43
N THR A 122 2.59 21.73 0.78
CA THR A 122 1.55 21.33 1.73
C THR A 122 0.22 21.65 1.08
N SER A 123 -0.31 20.68 0.35
CA SER A 123 -1.60 20.78 -0.31
C SER A 123 -2.67 20.75 0.76
N GLU A 124 -3.68 21.60 0.60
CA GLU A 124 -4.82 21.59 1.52
C GLU A 124 -5.57 20.25 1.45
N VAL A 125 -5.59 19.64 0.25
CA VAL A 125 -6.23 18.36 -0.03
C VAL A 125 -5.19 17.35 -0.48
N GLU A 126 -5.08 16.24 0.22
CA GLU A 126 -4.29 15.07 -0.16
C GLU A 126 -5.20 13.91 -0.56
N ILE A 127 -4.85 13.23 -1.65
CA ILE A 127 -5.53 12.02 -2.13
C ILE A 127 -4.51 10.89 -2.18
N TRP A 128 -4.78 9.82 -1.46
CA TRP A 128 -3.94 8.63 -1.44
C TRP A 128 -4.66 7.49 -2.14
N ILE A 129 -4.04 6.96 -3.18
CA ILE A 129 -4.56 5.84 -3.96
C ILE A 129 -3.68 4.64 -3.69
N ASP A 130 -4.28 3.60 -3.13
CA ASP A 130 -3.62 2.32 -2.95
C ASP A 130 -3.34 1.68 -4.32
N THR A 131 -2.16 1.09 -4.43
CA THR A 131 -1.65 0.40 -5.62
C THR A 131 -1.22 -1.03 -5.31
N SER A 132 -1.65 -1.56 -4.17
CA SER A 132 -1.44 -2.94 -3.73
C SER A 132 -1.96 -3.96 -4.74
N SER A 133 -1.44 -5.18 -4.64
CA SER A 133 -1.79 -6.27 -5.54
C SER A 133 -3.25 -6.76 -5.40
N SER A 134 -3.87 -6.59 -4.23
CA SER A 134 -5.26 -6.98 -3.95
C SER A 134 -6.29 -6.16 -4.74
N LEU A 135 -5.97 -4.90 -5.06
CA LEU A 135 -6.83 -4.04 -5.89
C LEU A 135 -7.03 -4.52 -7.32
N ARG A 136 -6.20 -5.46 -7.79
CA ARG A 136 -6.39 -6.10 -9.10
C ARG A 136 -7.77 -6.75 -9.26
N LYS A 137 -8.37 -7.22 -8.17
CA LYS A 137 -9.71 -7.82 -8.17
C LYS A 137 -10.84 -6.78 -8.22
N MET A 138 -10.55 -5.56 -7.76
CA MET A 138 -11.52 -4.48 -7.66
C MET A 138 -11.61 -3.68 -8.97
N ASP A 139 -10.46 -3.36 -9.57
CA ASP A 139 -10.32 -2.44 -10.70
C ASP A 139 -9.61 -3.12 -11.88
N TYR A 140 -10.14 -4.27 -12.33
CA TYR A 140 -9.60 -4.99 -13.48
C TYR A 140 -9.88 -4.24 -14.80
N SER A 141 -8.83 -4.03 -15.57
CA SER A 141 -8.89 -3.48 -16.92
C SER A 141 -8.05 -4.32 -17.88
N SER A 142 -8.50 -4.42 -19.14
CA SER A 142 -7.73 -5.04 -20.21
C SER A 142 -6.55 -4.17 -20.67
N ASP A 143 -6.63 -2.86 -20.45
CA ASP A 143 -5.57 -1.91 -20.76
C ASP A 143 -4.83 -1.56 -19.46
N PRO A 144 -3.54 -1.91 -19.32
CA PRO A 144 -2.77 -1.66 -18.09
C PRO A 144 -2.60 -0.17 -17.78
N ALA A 145 -2.77 0.73 -18.76
CA ALA A 145 -2.66 2.16 -18.57
C ALA A 145 -4.00 2.83 -18.19
N ARG A 146 -5.12 2.09 -18.21
CA ARG A 146 -6.45 2.64 -17.93
C ARG A 146 -7.12 1.87 -16.81
N CYS A 147 -7.57 2.60 -15.80
CA CYS A 147 -8.28 2.06 -14.65
C CYS A 147 -9.24 3.13 -14.11
N VAL A 148 -10.26 2.72 -13.36
CA VAL A 148 -11.28 3.67 -12.88
C VAL A 148 -10.69 4.63 -11.84
N ARG A 149 -9.72 4.17 -11.03
CA ARG A 149 -8.95 5.04 -10.12
C ARG A 149 -8.26 6.20 -10.85
N ARG A 150 -7.66 5.94 -12.01
CA ARG A 150 -7.05 6.97 -12.85
C ARG A 150 -8.10 7.98 -13.33
N SER A 151 -9.23 7.51 -13.86
CA SER A 151 -10.29 8.41 -14.32
C SER A 151 -10.89 9.26 -13.19
N PHE A 152 -10.96 8.72 -11.97
CA PHE A 152 -11.36 9.47 -10.77
C PHE A 152 -10.38 10.61 -10.47
N VAL A 153 -9.07 10.33 -10.46
CA VAL A 153 -8.03 11.34 -10.21
C VAL A 153 -7.99 12.40 -11.32
N GLU A 154 -8.08 12.01 -12.59
CA GLU A 154 -8.11 12.93 -13.73
C GLU A 154 -9.28 13.93 -13.59
N LYS A 155 -10.48 13.43 -13.26
CA LYS A 155 -11.66 14.28 -13.02
C LYS A 155 -11.47 15.26 -11.85
N LEU A 156 -10.65 14.93 -10.86
CA LEU A 156 -10.36 15.79 -9.72
C LEU A 156 -9.32 16.84 -10.04
N GLN A 157 -8.26 16.48 -10.77
CA GLN A 157 -7.27 17.42 -11.28
C GLN A 157 -7.91 18.44 -12.24
N ASP A 158 -8.87 18.02 -13.06
CA ASP A 158 -9.61 18.94 -13.94
C ASP A 158 -10.48 19.96 -13.18
N GLN A 159 -10.93 19.60 -11.97
CA GLN A 159 -11.91 20.39 -11.19
C GLN A 159 -11.31 21.14 -9.99
N CYS A 160 -10.11 20.75 -9.54
CA CYS A 160 -9.37 21.38 -8.45
C CYS A 160 -8.09 22.00 -9.02
N SER A 161 -7.65 23.15 -8.48
CA SER A 161 -6.36 23.70 -8.90
C SER A 161 -5.19 22.82 -8.43
N ASP A 162 -4.24 22.55 -9.32
CA ASP A 162 -3.01 21.76 -9.04
C ASP A 162 -2.20 22.26 -7.82
N SER A 163 -2.40 23.51 -7.42
CA SER A 163 -1.74 24.08 -6.25
C SER A 163 -2.33 23.63 -4.90
N LYS A 164 -3.57 23.15 -4.89
CA LYS A 164 -4.31 22.77 -3.68
C LYS A 164 -4.45 21.26 -3.51
N LEU A 165 -4.28 20.50 -4.59
CA LEU A 165 -4.48 19.05 -4.63
C LEU A 165 -3.13 18.33 -4.79
N SER A 166 -2.81 17.42 -3.88
CA SER A 166 -1.71 16.47 -4.04
C SER A 166 -2.27 15.06 -4.19
N VAL A 167 -1.78 14.34 -5.19
CA VAL A 167 -2.15 12.94 -5.44
C VAL A 167 -0.93 12.08 -5.15
N MET A 168 -1.11 11.11 -4.27
CA MET A 168 -0.08 10.17 -3.85
C MET A 168 -0.56 8.75 -4.11
N THR A 169 0.38 7.88 -4.45
CA THR A 169 0.17 6.43 -4.50
C THR A 169 0.85 5.80 -3.31
N TYR A 170 0.27 4.73 -2.77
CA TYR A 170 0.94 3.97 -1.74
C TYR A 170 0.83 2.46 -1.95
N ASP A 171 1.83 1.78 -1.40
CA ASP A 171 1.93 0.34 -1.23
C ASP A 171 2.70 0.08 0.08
N THR A 172 3.87 -0.52 -0.01
CA THR A 172 4.95 -0.50 0.98
C THR A 172 5.54 0.89 1.28
N SER A 173 5.35 1.86 0.39
CA SER A 173 5.86 3.24 0.51
C SER A 173 4.88 4.24 -0.08
N ILE A 174 4.84 5.46 0.47
CA ILE A 174 4.07 6.56 -0.11
C ILE A 174 4.92 7.34 -1.12
N LYS A 175 4.38 7.57 -2.32
CA LYS A 175 5.06 8.28 -3.41
C LYS A 175 4.15 9.35 -3.99
N LEU A 176 4.69 10.52 -4.30
CA LEU A 176 3.95 11.52 -5.06
C LEU A 176 3.70 10.99 -6.48
N SER A 177 2.45 11.01 -6.92
CA SER A 177 2.09 10.53 -8.25
C SER A 177 2.59 11.53 -9.29
N GLY A 178 3.68 11.18 -9.99
CA GLY A 178 4.22 12.00 -11.08
C GLY A 178 3.40 11.89 -12.36
N SER A 179 2.97 10.67 -12.73
CA SER A 179 2.08 10.41 -13.86
C SER A 179 0.88 9.58 -13.42
N ASN A 180 -0.30 9.86 -13.99
CA ASN A 180 -1.54 9.16 -13.65
C ASN A 180 -1.55 7.68 -14.08
N GLU A 181 -0.57 7.24 -14.87
CA GLU A 181 -0.39 5.83 -15.26
C GLU A 181 -0.01 4.94 -14.07
N GLY A 182 0.72 5.48 -13.09
CA GLY A 182 1.11 4.76 -11.88
C GLY A 182 -0.09 4.32 -11.03
N LEU A 183 -1.23 5.00 -11.15
CA LEU A 183 -2.45 4.72 -10.40
C LEU A 183 -3.10 3.36 -10.76
N CYS A 184 -2.78 2.82 -11.93
CA CYS A 184 -3.33 1.55 -12.41
C CYS A 184 -2.44 0.35 -12.09
N GLN A 185 -1.29 0.59 -11.47
CA GLN A 185 -0.40 -0.48 -11.05
C GLN A 185 -0.97 -1.18 -9.82
N ASN A 186 -0.81 -2.51 -9.78
CA ASN A 186 -1.30 -3.38 -8.70
C ASN A 186 -0.15 -4.29 -8.25
N TYR A 187 0.75 -3.78 -7.42
CA TYR A 187 1.89 -4.51 -6.89
C TYR A 187 2.16 -4.13 -5.44
N GLY A 188 2.96 -4.96 -4.77
CA GLY A 188 3.26 -4.75 -3.37
C GLY A 188 2.14 -5.19 -2.44
N THR A 189 2.40 -4.91 -1.17
CA THR A 189 1.62 -5.27 0.00
C THR A 189 1.58 -4.06 0.92
N ASN A 190 0.51 -3.91 1.68
CA ASN A 190 0.38 -2.83 2.63
C ASN A 190 0.83 -3.28 4.03
N ASP A 191 1.33 -2.31 4.80
CA ASP A 191 1.72 -2.45 6.19
C ASP A 191 0.86 -1.49 7.00
N THR A 192 -0.01 -2.02 7.84
CA THR A 192 -0.99 -1.23 8.59
C THR A 192 -0.34 -0.27 9.58
N GLU A 193 0.69 -0.70 10.31
CA GLU A 193 1.37 0.15 11.29
C GLU A 193 2.01 1.36 10.59
N ARG A 194 2.64 1.09 9.44
CA ARG A 194 3.26 2.12 8.61
C ARG A 194 2.21 3.04 7.99
N PHE A 195 1.09 2.50 7.54
CA PHE A 195 -0.02 3.26 6.99
C PHE A 195 -0.61 4.23 8.03
N ILE A 196 -0.87 3.74 9.26
CA ILE A 196 -1.30 4.57 10.38
C ILE A 196 -0.26 5.67 10.69
N LYS A 197 1.04 5.32 10.67
CA LYS A 197 2.12 6.28 10.88
C LYS A 197 2.13 7.38 9.82
N TRP A 198 1.85 7.05 8.55
CA TRP A 198 1.71 8.05 7.50
C TRP A 198 0.50 8.95 7.73
N ILE A 199 -0.66 8.40 8.07
CA ILE A 199 -1.86 9.22 8.37
C ILE A 199 -1.53 10.21 9.49
N LYS A 200 -0.84 9.77 10.55
CA LYS A 200 -0.42 10.63 11.67
C LYS A 200 0.59 11.72 11.29
N ALA A 201 1.31 11.54 10.18
CA ALA A 201 2.33 12.46 9.71
C ALA A 201 1.83 13.40 8.60
N SER A 202 0.63 13.18 8.07
CA SER A 202 0.05 14.05 7.06
C SER A 202 -0.39 15.38 7.68
N GLU A 203 0.05 16.48 7.09
CA GLU A 203 -0.32 17.84 7.50
C GLU A 203 -1.51 18.40 6.68
N ALA A 204 -2.14 17.57 5.86
CA ALA A 204 -3.25 17.99 5.00
C ALA A 204 -4.46 18.42 5.82
N LYS A 205 -5.18 19.44 5.35
CA LYS A 205 -6.47 19.81 5.97
C LYS A 205 -7.51 18.72 5.76
N TYR A 206 -7.48 18.11 4.57
CA TYR A 206 -8.37 17.02 4.20
C TYR A 206 -7.59 15.91 3.50
N LEU A 207 -7.64 14.71 4.06
CA LEU A 207 -6.99 13.51 3.53
C LEU A 207 -8.07 12.53 3.04
N PHE A 208 -8.04 12.23 1.74
CA PHE A 208 -8.93 11.25 1.11
C PHE A 208 -8.15 10.01 0.69
N ILE A 209 -8.54 8.84 1.18
CA ILE A 209 -7.81 7.59 0.93
C ILE A 209 -8.73 6.61 0.20
N VAL A 210 -8.22 5.95 -0.84
CA VAL A 210 -8.91 4.88 -1.57
C VAL A 210 -8.08 3.60 -1.43
N THR A 211 -8.70 2.55 -0.89
CA THR A 211 -8.07 1.24 -0.68
C THR A 211 -9.12 0.13 -0.78
N ASP A 212 -8.71 -1.13 -0.76
CA ASP A 212 -9.65 -2.24 -0.71
C ASP A 212 -10.13 -2.56 0.71
N ILE A 213 -11.24 -3.28 0.82
CA ILE A 213 -11.83 -3.67 2.10
C ILE A 213 -10.98 -4.68 2.87
N ASP A 214 -10.07 -5.40 2.21
CA ASP A 214 -9.22 -6.41 2.85
C ASP A 214 -8.17 -5.73 3.76
N GLU A 215 -7.82 -4.47 3.49
CA GLU A 215 -6.95 -3.65 4.35
C GLU A 215 -7.60 -3.22 5.67
N LEU A 216 -8.93 -3.33 5.81
CA LEU A 216 -9.61 -2.96 7.04
C LEU A 216 -9.48 -4.04 8.12
N ASN A 217 -8.40 -3.97 8.88
CA ASN A 217 -8.23 -4.77 10.08
C ASN A 217 -8.70 -4.03 11.36
N HIS A 218 -8.67 -4.75 12.49
CA HIS A 218 -9.09 -4.20 13.79
C HIS A 218 -8.27 -2.98 14.23
N GLU A 219 -6.95 -3.01 14.01
CA GLU A 219 -6.06 -1.92 14.42
C GLU A 219 -6.34 -0.63 13.64
N LEU A 220 -6.45 -0.73 12.32
CA LEU A 220 -6.78 0.41 11.47
C LEU A 220 -8.16 0.96 11.82
N ARG A 221 -9.13 0.07 12.05
CA ARG A 221 -10.49 0.48 12.44
C ARG A 221 -10.50 1.25 13.75
N ASP A 222 -9.89 0.71 14.80
CA ASP A 222 -9.84 1.35 16.12
C ASP A 222 -9.12 2.71 16.03
N TYR A 223 -8.07 2.80 15.21
CA TYR A 223 -7.39 4.07 14.96
C TYR A 223 -8.29 5.07 14.23
N LEU A 224 -8.93 4.68 13.13
CA LEU A 224 -9.83 5.54 12.36
C LEU A 224 -11.02 6.04 13.21
N ASP A 225 -11.60 5.16 14.02
CA ASP A 225 -12.65 5.52 14.98
C ASP A 225 -12.12 6.52 16.03
N SER A 226 -10.89 6.35 16.52
CA SER A 226 -10.27 7.24 17.53
C SER A 226 -10.05 8.67 17.05
N ILE A 227 -9.81 8.86 15.75
CA ILE A 227 -9.62 10.19 15.14
C ILE A 227 -10.91 10.77 14.55
N GLY A 228 -12.03 10.05 14.65
CA GLY A 228 -13.30 10.47 14.06
C GLY A 228 -13.29 10.50 12.54
N ALA A 229 -12.53 9.60 11.90
CA ALA A 229 -12.47 9.49 10.44
C ALA A 229 -13.82 9.05 9.87
N ILE A 230 -14.14 9.53 8.66
CA ILE A 230 -15.30 9.08 7.90
C ILE A 230 -14.84 7.92 7.02
N TYR A 231 -15.44 6.75 7.14
CA TYR A 231 -15.12 5.64 6.25
C TYR A 231 -16.35 5.04 5.57
N HIS A 232 -16.20 4.77 4.27
CA HIS A 232 -17.24 4.24 3.40
C HIS A 232 -16.90 2.82 2.94
N GLY A 233 -17.90 2.02 2.58
CA GLY A 233 -17.71 0.65 2.08
C GLY A 233 -17.43 -0.40 3.17
N SER A 234 -17.18 0.02 4.41
CA SER A 234 -17.16 -0.86 5.58
C SER A 234 -18.56 -0.97 6.19
N GLY A 235 -19.34 -2.00 5.81
CA GLY A 235 -20.66 -2.24 6.37
C GLY A 235 -21.66 -2.89 5.41
N VAL A 236 -22.95 -2.56 5.57
CA VAL A 236 -24.06 -3.18 4.81
C VAL A 236 -24.05 -2.79 3.32
N LYS A 237 -23.51 -1.61 2.99
CA LYS A 237 -23.40 -1.12 1.62
C LYS A 237 -21.94 -1.25 1.16
N SER A 238 -21.67 -2.23 0.31
CA SER A 238 -20.41 -2.36 -0.41
C SER A 238 -20.20 -1.19 -1.35
N THR A 239 -18.99 -0.64 -1.40
CA THR A 239 -18.62 0.41 -2.36
C THR A 239 -17.80 -0.21 -3.46
N SER A 240 -18.27 -0.13 -4.70
CA SER A 240 -17.52 -0.60 -5.87
C SER A 240 -16.65 0.52 -6.44
N VAL A 241 -15.69 0.16 -7.30
CA VAL A 241 -14.81 1.15 -7.95
C VAL A 241 -15.61 2.15 -8.80
N LYS A 242 -16.77 1.74 -9.34
CA LYS A 242 -17.66 2.64 -10.11
C LYS A 242 -18.26 3.75 -9.25
N ASP A 243 -18.42 3.50 -7.96
CA ASP A 243 -18.98 4.47 -7.02
C ASP A 243 -17.98 5.60 -6.70
N LEU A 244 -16.68 5.45 -7.03
CA LEU A 244 -15.66 6.49 -6.86
C LEU A 244 -16.05 7.81 -7.54
N GLU A 245 -16.75 7.74 -8.68
CA GLU A 245 -17.19 8.94 -9.39
C GLU A 245 -18.12 9.83 -8.55
N SER A 246 -18.91 9.25 -7.65
CA SER A 246 -19.82 10.01 -6.77
C SER A 246 -19.05 10.86 -5.74
N TYR A 247 -17.89 10.39 -5.31
CA TYR A 247 -17.03 11.06 -4.33
C TYR A 247 -16.27 12.26 -4.93
N VAL A 248 -16.18 12.38 -6.26
CA VAL A 248 -15.59 13.56 -6.92
C VAL A 248 -16.24 14.85 -6.43
N SER A 249 -17.56 14.84 -6.28
CA SER A 249 -18.33 15.99 -5.81
C SER A 249 -18.07 16.36 -4.35
N ILE A 250 -17.69 15.38 -3.52
CA ILE A 250 -17.38 15.56 -2.09
C ILE A 250 -15.99 16.18 -1.97
N VAL A 251 -15.00 15.56 -2.60
CA VAL A 251 -13.60 16.04 -2.58
C VAL A 251 -13.50 17.44 -3.18
N LYS A 252 -14.25 17.72 -4.27
CA LYS A 252 -14.30 19.05 -4.88
C LYS A 252 -14.66 20.16 -3.89
N LYS A 253 -15.60 19.92 -2.97
CA LYS A 253 -16.01 20.94 -1.99
C LYS A 253 -14.86 21.36 -1.06
N GLN A 254 -13.87 20.49 -0.88
CA GLN A 254 -12.69 20.75 -0.08
C GLN A 254 -11.61 21.52 -0.83
N CYS A 255 -11.68 21.56 -2.17
CA CYS A 255 -10.75 22.33 -3.01
C CYS A 255 -11.11 23.83 -3.13
N VAL A 256 -12.32 24.24 -2.75
CA VAL A 256 -12.85 25.61 -2.95
C VAL A 256 -12.40 26.53 -1.82
#